data_AF-X1C254-F1
#
_entry.id   AF-X1C254-F1
#
_cell.length_a   1.000
_cell.length_b   1.000
_cell.length_c   1.000
_cell.angle_alpha   90.00
_cell.angle_beta   90.00
_cell.angle_gamma   90.00
#
_symmetry.space_group_name_H-M   'P 1'
#
loop_
_entity.id
_entity.type
_entity.pdbx_description
1 polymer ?
#
loop_
_entity_poly.entity_id
_entity_poly.type
_entity_poly.pdbx_seq_one_letter_code
_entity_poly.pdbx_strand_id
1 'polypeptide(L)'
;MIDNYTSFVKKTEILCNGLFLDEKLIDHYKNEGIEISYGRKGGAGPIGGRYFLFENQAIVNAALWDDPSKSNLVVQENEDGYFLIYDVKNKSEHSRLKLVQNPTFYNPEYVTTDGIPMKKIALVHGIDCLSSTIYQKCVYQGCGEGCKFCTIELSLENGATIEEKNSKQMSEVITAAKKEGRCNHMTLTSGTDETIDKGAIRYIELLEGVKENFPKLPLHVQIEPLEDLSYIDELKDAGANTIGIHLEVLDQNLRNTVTPGKSR
;
A
#
# COMPACT_ATOMS: atom_id res chain seq x y z
N MET A 1 -18.41 -9.32 19.05
CA MET A 1 -17.05 -8.78 18.82
C MET A 1 -16.04 -9.89 19.06
N ILE A 2 -15.35 -10.27 17.98
CA ILE A 2 -14.20 -11.17 17.98
C ILE A 2 -13.05 -10.64 18.85
N ASP A 3 -12.35 -11.51 19.59
CA ASP A 3 -11.17 -11.12 20.37
C ASP A 3 -9.94 -10.89 19.47
N ASN A 4 -8.93 -10.20 19.99
CA ASN A 4 -7.76 -9.79 19.22
C ASN A 4 -6.91 -10.95 18.72
N TYR A 5 -6.77 -12.03 19.50
CA TYR A 5 -5.96 -13.17 19.10
C TYR A 5 -6.65 -13.95 17.98
N THR A 6 -7.95 -14.23 18.13
CA THR A 6 -8.74 -14.89 17.09
C THR A 6 -8.76 -14.04 15.81
N SER A 7 -8.93 -12.71 15.92
CA SER A 7 -8.86 -11.80 14.78
C SER A 7 -7.49 -11.85 14.10
N PHE A 8 -6.39 -11.90 14.85
CA PHE A 8 -5.04 -12.02 14.32
C PHE A 8 -4.84 -13.31 13.50
N VAL A 9 -5.26 -14.46 14.05
CA VAL A 9 -5.17 -15.75 13.34
C VAL A 9 -5.95 -15.70 12.03
N LYS A 10 -7.22 -15.30 12.09
CA LYS A 10 -8.11 -15.21 10.93
C LYS A 10 -7.64 -14.21 9.88
N LYS A 11 -7.14 -13.05 10.32
CA LYS A 11 -6.52 -12.05 9.45
C LYS A 11 -5.30 -12.62 8.72
N THR A 12 -4.48 -13.41 9.41
CA THR A 12 -3.27 -14.01 8.84
C THR A 12 -3.63 -15.03 7.76
N GLU A 13 -4.63 -15.87 8.00
CA GLU A 13 -5.15 -16.80 6.99
C GLU A 13 -5.65 -16.08 5.74
N ILE A 14 -6.44 -15.01 5.89
CA ILE A 14 -6.91 -14.21 4.75
C ILE A 14 -5.76 -13.50 4.03
N LEU A 15 -4.78 -12.96 4.76
CA LEU A 15 -3.63 -12.28 4.16
C LEU A 15 -2.81 -13.23 3.28
N CYS A 16 -2.60 -14.46 3.74
CA CYS A 16 -1.82 -15.49 3.07
C CYS A 16 -2.57 -16.15 1.91
N ASN A 17 -3.83 -16.54 2.13
CA ASN A 17 -4.59 -17.33 1.15
C ASN A 17 -5.49 -16.47 0.26
N GLY A 18 -5.83 -15.24 0.67
CA GLY A 18 -6.83 -14.42 -0.02
C GLY A 18 -8.25 -14.98 0.13
N LEU A 19 -9.15 -14.45 -0.68
CA LEU A 19 -10.57 -14.78 -0.68
C LEU A 19 -11.01 -15.21 -2.08
N PHE A 20 -11.74 -16.30 -2.17
CA PHE A 20 -12.37 -16.76 -3.40
C PHE A 20 -13.72 -16.05 -3.60
N LEU A 21 -13.94 -15.55 -4.81
CA LEU A 21 -15.20 -14.96 -5.23
C LEU A 21 -15.99 -15.98 -6.06
N ASP A 22 -17.13 -16.44 -5.55
CA ASP A 22 -18.05 -17.29 -6.31
C ASP A 22 -18.56 -16.53 -7.56
N GLU A 23 -18.41 -17.15 -8.74
CA GLU A 23 -18.84 -16.60 -10.02
C GLU A 23 -20.33 -16.20 -10.03
N LYS A 24 -21.16 -16.91 -9.25
CA LYS A 24 -22.60 -16.67 -9.15
C LYS A 24 -22.95 -15.35 -8.46
N LEU A 25 -22.02 -14.81 -7.66
CA LEU A 25 -22.20 -13.60 -6.87
C LEU A 25 -21.39 -12.41 -7.41
N ILE A 26 -20.79 -12.51 -8.60
CA ILE A 26 -19.96 -11.44 -9.16
C ILE A 26 -20.71 -10.11 -9.30
N ASP A 27 -21.95 -10.15 -9.76
CA ASP A 27 -22.77 -8.93 -9.90
C ASP A 27 -23.12 -8.34 -8.53
N HIS A 28 -23.40 -9.20 -7.54
CA HIS A 28 -23.58 -8.80 -6.15
C HIS A 28 -22.33 -8.09 -5.62
N TYR A 29 -21.14 -8.69 -5.75
CA TYR A 29 -19.88 -8.09 -5.30
C TYR A 29 -19.62 -6.72 -5.94
N LYS A 30 -19.88 -6.57 -7.24
CA LYS A 30 -19.72 -5.29 -7.94
C LYS A 30 -20.69 -4.24 -7.42
N ASN A 31 -21.96 -4.60 -7.21
CA ASN A 31 -22.98 -3.69 -6.67
C ASN A 31 -22.63 -3.21 -5.26
N GLU A 32 -21.98 -4.07 -4.46
CA GLU A 32 -21.48 -3.73 -3.14
C GLU A 32 -20.14 -2.96 -3.15
N GLY A 33 -19.59 -2.66 -4.33
CA GLY A 33 -18.37 -1.86 -4.50
C GLY A 33 -17.06 -2.66 -4.50
N ILE A 34 -17.11 -4.00 -4.64
CA ILE A 34 -15.92 -4.81 -4.91
C ILE A 34 -15.50 -4.63 -6.38
N GLU A 35 -14.51 -3.77 -6.63
CA GLU A 35 -13.69 -3.77 -7.85
C GLU A 35 -13.01 -5.14 -8.00
N ILE A 36 -13.43 -5.89 -9.02
CA ILE A 36 -12.94 -7.24 -9.30
C ILE A 36 -11.56 -7.16 -9.96
N SER A 37 -10.53 -7.48 -9.19
CA SER A 37 -9.16 -7.61 -9.66
C SER A 37 -8.51 -8.81 -8.99
N TYR A 38 -8.26 -9.86 -9.78
CA TYR A 38 -7.77 -11.13 -9.27
C TYR A 38 -6.24 -11.13 -9.08
N GLY A 39 -5.82 -11.76 -7.98
CA GLY A 39 -4.43 -11.94 -7.58
C GLY A 39 -3.72 -10.67 -7.12
N ARG A 40 -2.43 -10.81 -6.83
CA ARG A 40 -1.52 -9.70 -6.53
C ARG A 40 -0.62 -9.50 -7.75
N LYS A 41 -0.96 -8.53 -8.60
CA LYS A 41 -0.29 -8.28 -9.89
C LYS A 41 0.79 -7.18 -9.84
N GLY A 42 1.03 -6.59 -8.67
CA GLY A 42 2.04 -5.55 -8.47
C GLY A 42 1.82 -4.74 -7.19
N GLY A 43 2.53 -3.61 -7.10
CA GLY A 43 2.39 -2.61 -6.03
C GLY A 43 3.62 -2.53 -5.12
N ALA A 44 4.22 -1.34 -5.03
CA ALA A 44 5.17 -0.96 -4.00
C ALA A 44 4.43 -0.25 -2.85
N GLY A 45 3.51 -0.97 -2.20
CA GLY A 45 2.59 -0.42 -1.20
C GLY A 45 1.36 -1.30 -1.00
N PRO A 46 0.16 -0.94 -1.51
CA PRO A 46 -1.00 -1.81 -1.46
C PRO A 46 -0.80 -2.88 -2.53
N ILE A 47 -0.48 -4.09 -2.09
CA ILE A 47 -0.03 -5.20 -2.93
C ILE A 47 -1.24 -5.85 -3.63
N GLY A 48 -1.97 -5.09 -4.45
CA GLY A 48 -3.26 -5.52 -5.00
C GLY A 48 -4.29 -5.90 -3.92
N GLY A 49 -5.39 -6.52 -4.35
CA GLY A 49 -6.45 -6.97 -3.45
C GLY A 49 -7.37 -5.86 -2.93
N ARG A 50 -8.19 -6.19 -1.92
CA ARG A 50 -9.16 -5.29 -1.30
C ARG A 50 -9.01 -5.26 0.22
N TYR A 51 -9.21 -4.08 0.80
CA TYR A 51 -9.19 -3.88 2.24
C TYR A 51 -10.55 -4.22 2.85
N PHE A 52 -10.52 -5.01 3.91
CA PHE A 52 -11.69 -5.37 4.70
C PHE A 52 -11.44 -5.12 6.18
N LEU A 53 -12.51 -4.83 6.91
CA LEU A 53 -12.54 -4.65 8.34
C LEU A 53 -13.23 -5.83 9.02
N PHE A 54 -12.59 -6.38 10.04
CA PHE A 54 -13.24 -7.24 11.02
C PHE A 54 -14.15 -6.41 11.94
N GLU A 55 -15.04 -7.08 12.67
CA GLU A 55 -15.93 -6.43 13.66
C GLU A 55 -15.15 -5.62 14.71
N ASN A 56 -13.96 -6.09 15.12
CA ASN A 56 -13.08 -5.43 16.08
C ASN A 56 -12.20 -4.33 15.44
N GLN A 57 -12.50 -3.90 14.21
CA GLN A 57 -11.76 -2.89 13.44
C GLN A 57 -10.35 -3.30 12.99
N ALA A 58 -9.95 -4.57 13.15
CA ALA A 58 -8.74 -5.05 12.51
C ALA A 58 -8.90 -4.99 10.98
N ILE A 59 -7.87 -4.48 10.30
CA ILE A 59 -7.87 -4.36 8.83
C ILE A 59 -7.07 -5.52 8.22
N VAL A 60 -7.59 -6.10 7.14
CA VAL A 60 -6.86 -7.05 6.28
C VAL A 60 -6.90 -6.59 4.83
N ASN A 61 -5.79 -6.78 4.12
CA ASN A 61 -5.74 -6.65 2.66
C ASN A 61 -5.79 -8.04 2.04
N ALA A 62 -6.93 -8.40 1.46
CA ALA A 62 -7.18 -9.71 0.89
C ALA A 62 -6.93 -9.71 -0.61
N ALA A 63 -6.10 -10.64 -1.11
CA ALA A 63 -6.10 -10.97 -2.53
C ALA A 63 -7.46 -11.60 -2.90
N LEU A 64 -7.94 -11.34 -4.10
CA LEU A 64 -9.19 -11.91 -4.60
C LEU A 64 -8.87 -12.97 -5.65
N TRP A 65 -9.62 -14.07 -5.66
CA TRP A 65 -9.40 -15.19 -6.58
C TRP A 65 -10.69 -15.61 -7.27
N ASP A 66 -10.55 -15.99 -8.53
CA ASP A 66 -11.53 -16.69 -9.38
C ASP A 66 -11.26 -18.21 -9.43
N ASP A 67 -10.26 -18.69 -8.72
CA ASP A 67 -9.88 -20.10 -8.64
C ASP A 67 -10.03 -20.62 -7.20
N PRO A 68 -10.97 -21.55 -6.93
CA PRO A 68 -11.20 -22.08 -5.58
C PRO A 68 -10.03 -22.92 -5.04
N SER A 69 -9.06 -23.30 -5.89
CA SER A 69 -7.84 -23.97 -5.41
C SER A 69 -6.86 -23.01 -4.73
N LYS A 70 -7.01 -21.70 -4.93
CA LYS A 70 -6.15 -20.65 -4.34
C LYS A 70 -6.56 -20.28 -2.92
N SER A 71 -7.83 -20.45 -2.56
CA SER A 71 -8.32 -20.18 -1.22
C SER A 71 -9.52 -21.06 -0.88
N ASN A 72 -9.52 -21.65 0.31
CA ASN A 72 -10.68 -22.32 0.89
C ASN A 72 -11.68 -21.34 1.54
N LEU A 73 -11.34 -20.05 1.59
CA LEU A 73 -12.17 -18.99 2.17
C LEU A 73 -13.00 -18.35 1.07
N VAL A 74 -14.31 -18.54 1.14
CA VAL A 74 -15.27 -18.08 0.13
C VAL A 74 -16.01 -16.86 0.65
N VAL A 75 -16.02 -15.79 -0.14
CA VAL A 75 -16.91 -14.64 0.12
C VAL A 75 -18.33 -15.06 -0.22
N GLN A 76 -19.27 -14.79 0.66
CA GLN A 76 -20.70 -14.99 0.44
C GLN A 76 -21.39 -13.63 0.30
N GLU A 77 -22.73 -13.61 0.40
CA GLU A 77 -23.49 -12.38 0.28
C GLU A 77 -23.17 -11.37 1.40
N ASN A 78 -23.51 -10.11 1.14
CA ASN A 78 -23.38 -9.04 2.12
C ASN A 78 -24.68 -8.99 2.92
N GLU A 79 -24.58 -9.18 4.24
CA GLU A 79 -25.68 -9.08 5.18
C GLU A 79 -25.35 -7.97 6.19
N ASP A 80 -26.22 -6.95 6.24
CA ASP A 80 -26.09 -5.80 7.15
C ASP A 80 -24.75 -5.05 7.05
N GLY A 81 -24.18 -4.96 5.85
CA GLY A 81 -22.92 -4.25 5.58
C GLY A 81 -21.66 -5.09 5.83
N TYR A 82 -21.81 -6.40 6.04
CA TYR A 82 -20.72 -7.35 6.21
C TYR A 82 -20.87 -8.53 5.25
N PHE A 83 -19.79 -8.84 4.53
CA PHE A 83 -19.65 -10.08 3.81
C PHE A 83 -19.38 -11.22 4.79
N LEU A 84 -20.14 -12.31 4.68
CA LEU A 84 -19.84 -13.56 5.36
C LEU A 84 -18.70 -14.27 4.62
N ILE A 85 -17.65 -14.67 5.35
CA ILE A 85 -16.56 -15.49 4.82
C ILE A 85 -16.75 -16.90 5.35
N TYR A 86 -16.94 -17.84 4.44
CA TYR A 86 -17.17 -19.24 4.76
C TYR A 86 -15.91 -20.07 4.49
N ASP A 87 -15.51 -20.91 5.44
CA ASP A 87 -14.42 -21.86 5.27
C ASP A 87 -14.99 -23.21 4.80
N VAL A 88 -14.76 -23.52 3.53
CA VAL A 88 -15.26 -24.76 2.91
C VAL A 88 -14.57 -26.00 3.50
N LYS A 89 -13.31 -25.88 3.92
CA LYS A 89 -12.53 -26.99 4.46
C LYS A 89 -13.03 -27.37 5.85
N ASN A 90 -13.25 -26.38 6.70
CA ASN A 90 -13.73 -26.60 8.08
C ASN A 90 -15.26 -26.66 8.20
N LYS A 91 -15.98 -26.33 7.14
CA LYS A 91 -17.46 -26.28 7.08
C LYS A 91 -18.06 -25.37 8.15
N SER A 92 -17.47 -24.20 8.31
CA SER A 92 -17.83 -23.25 9.34
C SER A 92 -17.68 -21.82 8.85
N GLU A 93 -18.38 -20.90 9.51
CA GLU A 93 -18.10 -19.48 9.36
C GLU A 93 -16.65 -19.17 9.78
N HIS A 94 -15.90 -18.54 8.88
CA HIS A 94 -14.60 -18.00 9.19
C HIS A 94 -14.74 -16.61 9.80
N SER A 95 -15.36 -15.64 9.14
CA SER A 95 -15.44 -14.27 9.66
C SER A 95 -16.50 -13.45 8.97
N ARG A 96 -16.93 -12.35 9.58
CA ARG A 96 -17.70 -11.29 8.95
C ARG A 96 -16.80 -10.09 8.65
N LEU A 97 -16.80 -9.65 7.40
CA LEU A 97 -15.88 -8.64 6.89
C LEU A 97 -16.64 -7.47 6.24
N LYS A 98 -16.39 -6.25 6.72
CA LYS A 98 -16.89 -5.03 6.09
C LYS A 98 -15.91 -4.53 5.05
N LEU A 99 -16.39 -4.29 3.83
CA LEU A 99 -15.54 -3.76 2.75
C LEU A 99 -15.13 -2.31 3.06
N VAL A 100 -13.84 -2.02 2.88
CA VAL A 100 -13.37 -0.63 2.78
C VAL A 100 -13.50 -0.20 1.32
N GLN A 101 -14.39 0.76 1.08
CA GLN A 101 -14.60 1.31 -0.26
C GLN A 101 -13.35 2.04 -0.73
N ASN A 102 -13.05 1.90 -2.02
CA ASN A 102 -12.02 2.71 -2.66
C ASN A 102 -12.43 4.20 -2.59
N PRO A 103 -11.47 5.11 -2.45
CA PRO A 103 -11.76 6.55 -2.49
C PRO A 103 -12.24 6.96 -3.88
N THR A 104 -13.07 8.00 -3.96
CA THR A 104 -13.65 8.47 -5.23
C THR A 104 -12.59 9.06 -6.16
N PHE A 105 -11.52 9.66 -5.60
CA PHE A 105 -10.40 10.18 -6.40
C PHE A 105 -9.60 9.11 -7.18
N TYR A 106 -9.95 7.83 -7.03
CA TYR A 106 -9.42 6.77 -7.90
C TYR A 106 -10.08 6.71 -9.28
N ASN A 107 -11.23 7.36 -9.46
CA ASN A 107 -11.89 7.42 -10.76
C ASN A 107 -10.98 8.18 -11.77
N PRO A 108 -10.83 7.69 -13.02
CA PRO A 108 -10.07 8.35 -14.08
C PRO A 108 -10.38 9.84 -14.31
N GLU A 109 -11.55 10.34 -13.91
CA GLU A 109 -11.91 11.76 -14.00
C GLU A 109 -11.13 12.66 -13.02
N TYR A 110 -10.59 12.10 -11.93
CA TYR A 110 -9.78 12.84 -10.96
C TYR A 110 -8.33 12.85 -11.42
N VAL A 111 -7.95 13.97 -12.03
CA VAL A 111 -6.59 14.23 -12.52
C VAL A 111 -5.98 15.42 -11.79
N THR A 112 -4.67 15.41 -11.63
CA THR A 112 -3.90 16.57 -11.19
C THR A 112 -3.95 17.69 -12.25
N THR A 113 -3.52 18.89 -11.89
CA THR A 113 -3.51 20.06 -12.78
C THR A 113 -2.58 19.89 -13.99
N ASP A 114 -1.62 18.98 -13.93
CA ASP A 114 -0.76 18.57 -15.06
C ASP A 114 -1.27 17.31 -15.78
N GLY A 115 -2.49 16.85 -15.49
CA GLY A 115 -3.21 15.83 -16.24
C GLY A 115 -2.91 14.38 -15.83
N ILE A 116 -2.26 14.15 -14.69
CA ILE A 116 -1.97 12.80 -14.21
C ILE A 116 -3.13 12.27 -13.35
N PRO A 117 -3.67 11.07 -13.60
CA PRO A 117 -4.68 10.48 -12.71
C PRO A 117 -4.19 10.41 -11.27
N MET A 118 -4.99 10.92 -10.32
CA MET A 118 -4.58 11.04 -8.91
C MET A 118 -4.21 9.68 -8.30
N LYS A 119 -4.86 8.59 -8.73
CA LYS A 119 -4.52 7.20 -8.35
C LYS A 119 -3.07 6.80 -8.67
N LYS A 120 -2.44 7.43 -9.68
CA LYS A 120 -1.02 7.19 -10.02
C LYS A 120 -0.04 7.94 -9.11
N ILE A 121 -0.52 8.96 -8.40
CA ILE A 121 0.30 9.78 -7.51
C ILE A 121 0.32 9.17 -6.10
N ALA A 122 -0.84 8.84 -5.53
CA ALA A 122 -0.89 8.22 -4.21
C ALA A 122 -2.11 7.30 -4.04
N LEU A 123 -1.96 6.32 -3.16
CA LEU A 123 -2.97 5.31 -2.85
C LEU A 123 -3.25 5.30 -1.35
N VAL A 124 -4.49 5.00 -0.96
CA VAL A 124 -4.90 4.79 0.42
C VAL A 124 -4.55 3.36 0.85
N HIS A 125 -3.77 3.24 1.91
CA HIS A 125 -3.50 2.00 2.64
C HIS A 125 -4.48 1.87 3.81
N GLY A 126 -5.25 0.79 3.83
CA GLY A 126 -6.23 0.58 4.89
C GLY A 126 -7.39 1.56 4.75
N ILE A 127 -7.57 2.45 5.73
CA ILE A 127 -8.73 3.37 5.80
C ILE A 127 -8.35 4.79 5.38
N ASP A 128 -7.29 5.34 5.99
CA ASP A 128 -6.98 6.78 6.00
C ASP A 128 -5.48 7.11 5.98
N CYS A 129 -4.62 6.11 5.73
CA CYS A 129 -3.20 6.30 5.48
C CYS A 129 -2.99 6.52 3.98
N LEU A 130 -2.67 7.74 3.56
CA LEU A 130 -2.25 7.98 2.18
C LEU A 130 -0.80 7.48 2.01
N SER A 131 -0.46 6.89 0.87
CA SER A 131 0.87 6.36 0.64
C SER A 131 1.32 6.61 -0.78
N SER A 132 2.61 6.92 -0.93
CA SER A 132 3.22 7.08 -2.24
C SER A 132 4.67 6.64 -2.25
N THR A 133 5.09 6.11 -3.39
CA THR A 133 6.49 5.96 -3.71
C THR A 133 6.90 7.13 -4.60
N ILE A 134 7.78 8.00 -4.12
CA ILE A 134 8.03 9.34 -4.71
C ILE A 134 8.92 9.28 -5.94
N TYR A 135 9.78 8.26 -6.01
CA TYR A 135 10.63 7.96 -7.16
C TYR A 135 10.69 6.45 -7.39
N GLN A 136 10.56 6.03 -8.65
CA GLN A 136 10.25 4.64 -9.01
C GLN A 136 11.46 3.81 -9.42
N LYS A 137 12.62 4.44 -9.68
CA LYS A 137 13.83 3.73 -10.10
C LYS A 137 14.74 3.46 -8.91
N CYS A 138 15.50 2.39 -9.00
CA CYS A 138 16.42 1.97 -7.95
C CYS A 138 17.77 1.56 -8.55
N VAL A 139 18.86 2.13 -8.03
CA VAL A 139 20.23 1.81 -8.48
C VAL A 139 20.51 0.31 -8.44
N TYR A 140 19.98 -0.39 -7.43
CA TYR A 140 20.16 -1.83 -7.28
C TYR A 140 19.47 -2.64 -8.37
N GLN A 141 18.30 -2.19 -8.83
CA GLN A 141 17.62 -2.85 -9.95
C GLN A 141 18.44 -2.67 -11.23
N GLY A 142 18.96 -1.46 -11.47
CA GLY A 142 19.79 -1.13 -12.63
C GLY A 142 21.10 -1.92 -12.73
N CYS A 143 21.68 -2.34 -11.59
CA CYS A 143 22.91 -3.14 -11.56
C CYS A 143 22.69 -4.66 -11.38
N GLY A 144 21.44 -5.14 -11.40
CA GLY A 144 21.13 -6.56 -11.23
C GLY A 144 21.20 -7.07 -9.79
N GLU A 145 21.23 -6.15 -8.81
CA GLU A 145 21.26 -6.42 -7.36
C GLU A 145 19.93 -6.06 -6.67
N GLY A 146 18.85 -5.95 -7.45
CA GLY A 146 17.52 -5.61 -6.97
C GLY A 146 16.97 -6.62 -5.95
N CYS A 147 16.12 -6.13 -5.05
CA CYS A 147 15.45 -6.99 -4.08
C CYS A 147 14.44 -7.90 -4.80
N LYS A 148 14.52 -9.22 -4.58
CA LYS A 148 13.73 -10.23 -5.32
C LYS A 148 12.21 -10.10 -5.19
N PHE A 149 11.73 -9.44 -4.15
CA PHE A 149 10.31 -9.21 -3.90
C PHE A 149 9.84 -7.82 -4.36
N CYS A 150 10.76 -6.92 -4.71
CA CYS A 150 10.41 -5.54 -4.99
C CYS A 150 9.75 -5.40 -6.37
N THR A 151 8.68 -4.62 -6.45
CA THR A 151 7.90 -4.41 -7.70
C THR A 151 7.79 -2.93 -8.08
N ILE A 152 8.71 -2.10 -7.55
CA ILE A 152 8.68 -0.65 -7.76
C ILE A 152 8.77 -0.27 -9.24
N GLU A 153 9.76 -0.79 -9.97
CA GLU A 153 9.94 -0.54 -11.40
C GLU A 153 8.89 -1.27 -12.25
N LEU A 154 8.45 -2.47 -11.84
CA LEU A 154 7.35 -3.18 -12.51
C LEU A 154 6.06 -2.34 -12.51
N SER A 155 5.82 -1.58 -11.45
CA SER A 155 4.67 -0.67 -11.36
C SER A 155 4.79 0.52 -12.31
N LEU A 156 6.02 0.94 -12.65
CA LEU A 156 6.27 1.96 -13.65
C LEU A 156 6.09 1.38 -15.07
N GLU A 157 6.68 0.22 -15.33
CA GLU A 157 6.61 -0.49 -16.62
C GLU A 157 5.17 -0.83 -17.03
N ASN A 158 4.32 -1.23 -16.07
CA ASN A 158 2.91 -1.53 -16.33
C ASN A 158 2.00 -0.28 -16.34
N GLY A 159 2.56 0.91 -16.15
CA GLY A 159 1.85 2.19 -16.20
C GLY A 159 0.95 2.47 -14.98
N ALA A 160 1.11 1.76 -13.86
CA ALA A 160 0.34 2.01 -12.63
C ALA A 160 0.75 3.29 -11.89
N THR A 161 1.95 3.80 -12.15
CA THR A 161 2.51 5.03 -11.54
C THR A 161 3.24 5.87 -12.59
N ILE A 162 3.68 7.07 -12.19
CA ILE A 162 4.71 7.85 -12.88
C ILE A 162 6.08 7.67 -12.22
N GLU A 163 7.14 8.04 -12.93
CA GLU A 163 8.53 7.84 -12.50
C GLU A 163 8.90 8.66 -11.27
N GLU A 164 8.56 9.94 -11.25
CA GLU A 164 8.88 10.87 -10.18
C GLU A 164 7.66 11.74 -9.87
N LYS A 165 7.42 12.00 -8.59
CA LYS A 165 6.28 12.77 -8.09
C LYS A 165 6.77 14.01 -7.35
N ASN A 166 6.07 15.13 -7.56
CA ASN A 166 6.41 16.39 -6.90
C ASN A 166 5.39 16.79 -5.82
N SER A 167 5.74 17.80 -5.03
CA SER A 167 4.96 18.27 -3.89
C SER A 167 3.61 18.88 -4.30
N LYS A 168 3.53 19.48 -5.48
CA LYS A 168 2.29 20.03 -6.03
C LYS A 168 1.28 18.92 -6.36
N GLN A 169 1.69 17.92 -7.13
CA GLN A 169 0.87 16.73 -7.41
C GLN A 169 0.42 16.07 -6.10
N MET A 170 1.34 15.92 -5.14
CA MET A 170 1.03 15.33 -3.85
C MET A 170 -0.02 16.14 -3.08
N SER A 171 0.12 17.46 -3.06
CA SER A 171 -0.80 18.37 -2.37
C SER A 171 -2.21 18.34 -2.95
N GLU A 172 -2.34 18.19 -4.27
CA GLU A 172 -3.62 18.02 -4.95
C GLU A 172 -4.31 16.71 -4.52
N VAL A 173 -3.56 15.60 -4.47
CA VAL A 173 -4.12 14.32 -4.01
C VAL A 173 -4.44 14.32 -2.51
N ILE A 174 -3.60 14.92 -1.67
CA ILE A 174 -3.91 15.10 -0.25
C ILE A 174 -5.21 15.90 -0.08
N THR A 175 -5.41 16.95 -0.88
CA THR A 175 -6.66 17.74 -0.87
C THR A 175 -7.88 16.86 -1.18
N ALA A 176 -7.81 16.06 -2.24
CA ALA A 176 -8.90 15.16 -2.62
C ALA A 176 -9.14 14.09 -1.53
N ALA A 177 -8.09 13.43 -1.07
CA ALA A 177 -8.18 12.40 -0.04
C ALA A 177 -8.73 12.94 1.30
N LYS A 178 -8.34 14.16 1.71
CA LYS A 178 -8.85 14.78 2.94
C LYS A 178 -10.34 15.10 2.88
N LYS A 179 -10.88 15.51 1.71
CA LYS A 179 -12.33 15.76 1.54
C LYS A 179 -13.17 14.53 1.82
N GLU A 180 -12.61 13.34 1.60
CA GLU A 180 -13.26 12.05 1.84
C GLU A 180 -12.86 11.40 3.18
N GLY A 181 -12.04 12.06 4.01
CA GLY A 181 -11.54 11.49 5.27
C GLY A 181 -10.52 10.35 5.08
N ARG A 182 -9.78 10.36 3.97
CA ARG A 182 -8.86 9.29 3.54
C ARG A 182 -7.37 9.61 3.68
N CYS A 183 -7.04 10.70 4.38
CA CYS A 183 -5.66 11.12 4.62
C CYS A 183 -5.54 11.80 6.00
N ASN A 184 -5.48 10.97 7.04
CA ASN A 184 -5.15 11.41 8.40
C ASN A 184 -3.64 11.42 8.64
N HIS A 185 -2.91 10.54 7.97
CA HIS A 185 -1.45 10.54 7.91
C HIS A 185 -0.98 10.03 6.55
N MET A 186 0.31 10.21 6.26
CA MET A 186 0.89 9.79 4.99
C MET A 186 2.21 9.05 5.18
N THR A 187 2.42 8.00 4.37
CA THR A 187 3.68 7.27 4.24
C THR A 187 4.31 7.53 2.88
N LEU A 188 5.58 7.87 2.87
CA LEU A 188 6.38 8.10 1.68
C LEU A 188 7.51 7.08 1.63
N THR A 189 7.69 6.48 0.47
CA THR A 189 8.84 5.61 0.17
C THR A 189 9.49 6.04 -1.15
N SER A 190 10.63 5.47 -1.52
CA SER A 190 11.38 5.82 -2.71
C SER A 190 12.21 4.62 -3.14
N GLY A 191 12.47 4.52 -4.44
CA GLY A 191 13.63 3.78 -4.92
C GLY A 191 14.93 4.45 -4.47
N THR A 192 16.00 3.67 -4.45
CA THR A 192 17.32 4.11 -3.98
C THR A 192 18.05 4.84 -5.09
N ASP A 193 18.49 6.07 -4.81
CA ASP A 193 19.35 6.84 -5.71
C ASP A 193 20.82 6.38 -5.61
N GLU A 194 21.60 6.59 -6.66
CA GLU A 194 23.03 6.24 -6.70
C GLU A 194 23.92 7.18 -5.87
N THR A 195 23.37 8.31 -5.44
CA THR A 195 24.04 9.35 -4.67
C THR A 195 24.28 8.94 -3.22
N ILE A 196 25.19 9.65 -2.55
CA ILE A 196 25.56 9.37 -1.15
C ILE A 196 24.39 9.54 -0.17
N ASP A 197 23.44 10.42 -0.50
CA ASP A 197 22.24 10.68 0.31
C ASP A 197 21.13 9.65 0.07
N LYS A 198 21.30 8.71 -0.88
CA LYS A 198 20.34 7.63 -1.20
C LYS A 198 18.92 8.13 -1.50
N GLY A 199 18.76 9.40 -1.89
CA GLY A 199 17.49 10.05 -2.16
C GLY A 199 16.92 10.87 -0.99
N ALA A 200 17.66 11.07 0.10
CA ALA A 200 17.21 11.90 1.23
C ALA A 200 16.88 13.35 0.80
N ILE A 201 17.65 13.94 -0.11
CA ILE A 201 17.40 15.31 -0.61
C ILE A 201 16.02 15.38 -1.29
N ARG A 202 15.67 14.36 -2.08
CA ARG A 202 14.36 14.26 -2.74
C ARG A 202 13.21 14.21 -1.74
N TYR A 203 13.39 13.50 -0.62
CA TYR A 203 12.40 13.53 0.45
C TYR A 203 12.28 14.93 1.05
N ILE A 204 13.39 15.58 1.37
CA ILE A 204 13.42 16.93 1.97
C ILE A 204 12.60 17.91 1.11
N GLU A 205 12.91 18.01 -0.18
CA GLU A 205 12.22 18.92 -1.11
C GLU A 205 10.71 18.62 -1.19
N LEU A 206 10.33 17.34 -1.23
CA LEU A 206 8.93 16.94 -1.26
C LEU A 206 8.21 17.28 0.05
N LEU A 207 8.83 16.99 1.19
CA LEU A 207 8.27 17.21 2.53
C LEU A 207 8.01 18.70 2.76
N GLU A 208 8.98 19.56 2.45
CA GLU A 208 8.86 21.02 2.58
C GLU A 208 7.64 21.53 1.79
N GLY A 209 7.55 21.19 0.50
CA GLY A 209 6.43 21.62 -0.33
C GLY A 209 5.07 21.06 0.09
N VAL A 210 5.03 19.84 0.66
CA VAL A 210 3.79 19.30 1.26
C VAL A 210 3.43 20.05 2.53
N LYS A 211 4.41 20.39 3.38
CA LYS A 211 4.20 21.09 4.66
C LYS A 211 3.78 22.55 4.50
N GLU A 212 4.15 23.21 3.39
CA GLU A 212 3.61 24.53 3.04
C GLU A 212 2.08 24.54 3.00
N ASN A 213 1.47 23.49 2.42
CA ASN A 213 0.02 23.35 2.28
C ASN A 213 -0.64 22.60 3.45
N PHE A 214 0.09 21.66 4.06
CA PHE A 214 -0.42 20.76 5.11
C PHE A 214 0.53 20.69 6.32
N PRO A 215 0.74 21.80 7.06
CA PRO A 215 1.76 21.87 8.11
C PRO A 215 1.56 20.84 9.23
N LYS A 216 0.30 20.45 9.48
CA LYS A 216 -0.09 19.51 10.53
C LYS A 216 -0.24 18.06 10.08
N LEU A 217 -0.06 17.74 8.80
CA LEU A 217 -0.22 16.35 8.33
C LEU A 217 0.94 15.50 8.87
N PRO A 218 0.69 14.40 9.60
CA PRO A 218 1.75 13.49 10.01
C PRO A 218 2.35 12.78 8.80
N LEU A 219 3.67 12.89 8.64
CA LEU A 219 4.42 12.30 7.53
C LEU A 219 5.39 11.24 8.06
N HIS A 220 5.31 10.03 7.52
CA HIS A 220 6.25 8.94 7.73
C HIS A 220 7.09 8.76 6.45
N VAL A 221 8.41 8.67 6.58
CA VAL A 221 9.30 8.39 5.44
C VAL A 221 10.04 7.07 5.63
N GLN A 222 10.18 6.31 4.55
CA GLN A 222 10.85 5.01 4.53
C GLN A 222 12.12 5.12 3.71
N ILE A 223 13.25 5.25 4.40
CA ILE A 223 14.54 5.53 3.78
C ILE A 223 15.44 4.29 3.79
N GLU A 224 16.41 4.27 2.88
CA GLU A 224 17.57 3.40 3.04
C GLU A 224 18.44 3.88 4.23
N PRO A 225 19.17 2.98 4.93
CA PRO A 225 20.17 3.42 5.89
C PRO A 225 21.14 4.44 5.27
N LEU A 226 21.32 5.58 5.94
CA LEU A 226 22.22 6.65 5.53
C LEU A 226 23.52 6.57 6.33
N GLU A 227 24.66 6.72 5.65
CA GLU A 227 25.97 6.77 6.31
C GLU A 227 26.14 8.08 7.09
N ASP A 228 25.74 9.20 6.49
CA ASP A 228 25.69 10.51 7.14
C ASP A 228 24.35 10.68 7.86
N LEU A 229 24.40 10.72 9.20
CA LEU A 229 23.20 10.83 10.02
C LEU A 229 22.62 12.25 10.06
N SER A 230 23.32 13.27 9.55
CA SER A 230 22.79 14.64 9.50
C SER A 230 21.51 14.73 8.65
N TYR A 231 21.38 13.89 7.61
CA TYR A 231 20.16 13.78 6.82
C TYR A 231 18.93 13.35 7.64
N ILE A 232 19.10 12.65 8.76
CA ILE A 232 17.98 12.31 9.65
C ILE A 232 17.43 13.57 10.31
N ASP A 233 18.31 14.48 10.73
CA ASP A 233 17.93 15.78 11.29
C ASP A 233 17.31 16.67 10.20
N GLU A 234 17.88 16.69 8.99
CA GLU A 234 17.32 17.45 7.86
C GLU A 234 15.91 16.95 7.46
N LEU A 235 15.70 15.62 7.41
CA LEU A 235 14.37 15.05 7.14
C LEU A 235 13.35 15.46 8.21
N LYS A 236 13.76 15.50 9.47
CA LYS A 236 12.92 15.95 10.58
C LYS A 236 12.59 17.43 10.45
N ASP A 237 13.58 18.27 10.13
CA ASP A 237 13.40 19.72 9.96
C ASP A 237 12.51 20.04 8.75
N ALA A 238 12.62 19.26 7.67
CA ALA A 238 11.73 19.30 6.50
C ALA A 238 10.28 18.86 6.83
N GLY A 239 10.07 18.21 7.97
CA GLY A 239 8.74 17.90 8.51
C GLY A 239 8.37 16.42 8.54
N ALA A 240 9.31 15.50 8.38
CA ALA A 240 9.08 14.09 8.69
C ALA A 240 8.80 13.93 10.20
N ASN A 241 7.69 13.27 10.52
CA ASN A 241 7.31 12.98 11.91
C ASN A 241 7.90 11.66 12.40
N THR A 242 8.10 10.70 11.50
CA THR A 242 8.67 9.39 11.80
C THR A 242 9.49 8.88 10.62
N ILE A 243 10.50 8.08 10.90
CA ILE A 243 11.36 7.42 9.91
C ILE A 243 11.25 5.91 10.08
N GLY A 244 11.16 5.20 8.95
CA GLY A 244 11.22 3.75 8.87
C GLY A 244 12.47 3.31 8.09
N ILE A 245 13.21 2.36 8.66
CA ILE A 245 14.35 1.71 8.01
C ILE A 245 14.11 0.22 8.11
N HIS A 246 14.02 -0.47 6.98
CA HIS A 246 13.63 -1.88 6.93
C HIS A 246 14.82 -2.79 6.66
N LEU A 247 15.02 -3.77 7.54
CA LEU A 247 15.98 -4.86 7.32
C LEU A 247 15.50 -5.85 6.25
N GLU A 248 14.19 -5.93 6.06
CA GLU A 248 13.44 -6.83 5.16
C GLU A 248 13.56 -8.32 5.50
N VAL A 249 14.77 -8.81 5.75
CA VAL A 249 15.08 -10.20 6.07
C VAL A 249 16.04 -10.24 7.27
N LEU A 250 15.66 -10.97 8.32
CA LEU A 250 16.46 -11.06 9.55
C LEU A 250 17.70 -11.95 9.41
N ASP A 251 17.63 -13.01 8.61
CA ASP A 251 18.76 -13.91 8.36
C ASP A 251 19.71 -13.31 7.32
N GLN A 252 20.99 -13.13 7.67
CA GLN A 252 21.96 -12.46 6.79
C GLN A 252 22.26 -13.27 5.51
N ASN A 253 22.26 -14.61 5.55
CA ASN A 253 22.51 -15.42 4.36
C ASN A 253 21.38 -15.27 3.34
N LEU A 254 20.14 -15.25 3.84
CA LEU A 254 18.97 -14.92 3.04
C LEU A 254 19.00 -13.46 2.58
N ARG A 255 19.40 -12.51 3.42
CA ARG A 255 19.54 -11.08 3.06
C ARG A 255 20.49 -10.89 1.89
N ASN A 256 21.65 -11.56 1.90
CA ASN A 256 22.62 -11.56 0.78
C ASN A 256 22.01 -12.10 -0.53
N THR A 257 21.02 -12.98 -0.45
CA THR A 257 20.40 -13.63 -1.61
C THR A 257 19.13 -12.92 -2.08
N VAL A 258 18.35 -12.36 -1.16
CA VAL A 258 17.02 -11.78 -1.40
C VAL A 258 17.11 -10.27 -1.64
N THR A 259 18.03 -9.59 -0.95
CA THR A 259 18.25 -8.14 -1.05
C THR A 259 19.74 -7.84 -1.28
N PRO A 260 20.37 -8.36 -2.33
CA PRO A 260 21.82 -8.33 -2.48
C PRO A 260 22.42 -6.92 -2.41
N GLY A 261 21.78 -5.92 -3.04
CA GLY A 261 22.22 -4.53 -2.98
C GLY A 261 22.16 -3.90 -1.58
N LYS A 262 21.05 -4.14 -0.85
CA LYS A 262 20.83 -3.63 0.52
C LYS A 262 21.48 -4.46 1.63
N SER A 263 22.07 -5.60 1.27
CA SER A 263 22.66 -6.53 2.24
C SER A 263 24.06 -6.14 2.73
N ARG A 264 24.67 -5.20 2.02
CA ARG A 264 26.04 -4.70 2.22
C ARG A 264 26.11 -3.59 3.24
#